data_AF-A0A558RAQ1-F1
#
_entry.id   AF-A0A558RAQ1-F1
#
_cell.length_a   1.000
_cell.length_b   1.000
_cell.length_c   1.000
_cell.angle_alpha   90.00
_cell.angle_beta   90.00
_cell.angle_gamma   90.00
#
_symmetry.space_group_name_H-M   'P 1'
#
loop_
_entity.id
_entity.type
_entity.pdbx_description
1 polymer ?
#
loop_
_entity_poly.entity_id
_entity_poly.type
_entity_poly.pdbx_seq_one_letter_code
_entity_poly.pdbx_strand_id
1 'polypeptide(L)'
;MRAQLHIVAALVVVGLLGGCDGPRENAGEKADAAANASVDALGEGSRERLGEVQDRAVRDQGRAIEAQADAAEDRADEVRTVADQRADGLEQQAAALRKDAKQTGKALDQQADAIRGK
;
A
#
# COMPACT_ATOMS: atom_id res chain seq x y z
N MET A 1 30.42 0.83 37.45
CA MET A 1 29.12 1.55 37.49
C MET A 1 28.30 1.30 36.22
N ARG A 2 28.05 0.04 35.83
CA ARG A 2 27.17 -0.31 34.70
C ARG A 2 26.02 -1.26 35.10
N ALA A 3 26.15 -1.97 36.22
CA ALA A 3 25.11 -2.88 36.72
C ALA A 3 23.98 -2.18 37.52
N GLN A 4 24.18 -0.95 38.00
CA GLN A 4 23.14 -0.21 38.74
C GLN A 4 22.15 0.53 37.83
N LEU A 5 22.45 0.68 36.53
CA LEU A 5 21.58 1.38 35.59
C LEU A 5 20.43 0.51 35.07
N HIS A 6 20.49 -0.81 35.27
CA HIS A 6 19.50 -1.75 34.73
C HIS A 6 18.38 -2.09 35.72
N ILE A 7 18.59 -1.85 37.02
CA ILE A 7 17.58 -2.12 38.05
C ILE A 7 16.53 -0.99 38.07
N VAL A 8 16.91 0.25 37.78
CA VAL A 8 15.97 1.39 37.76
C VAL A 8 15.05 1.34 36.53
N ALA A 9 15.53 0.83 35.39
CA ALA A 9 14.72 0.71 34.17
C ALA A 9 13.63 -0.38 34.27
N ALA A 10 13.87 -1.44 35.04
CA ALA A 10 12.90 -2.52 35.20
C ALA A 10 11.72 -2.16 36.13
N LEU A 11 11.92 -1.25 37.08
CA LEU A 11 10.88 -0.86 38.05
C LEU A 11 9.83 0.11 37.49
N VAL A 12 10.12 0.83 36.39
CA VAL A 12 9.17 1.74 35.75
C VAL A 12 8.15 1.00 34.88
N VAL A 13 8.51 -0.18 34.35
CA VAL A 13 7.61 -0.95 33.46
C VAL A 13 6.55 -1.74 34.24
N VAL A 14 6.85 -2.16 35.48
CA VAL A 14 5.90 -2.93 36.31
C VAL A 14 4.80 -2.04 36.92
N GLY A 15 5.05 -0.74 37.09
CA GLY A 15 4.04 0.22 37.58
C GLY A 15 2.93 0.56 36.58
N LEU A 16 3.09 0.23 35.30
CA LEU A 16 2.09 0.50 34.25
C LEU A 16 1.09 -0.66 34.04
N LEU A 17 1.28 -1.80 34.72
CA LEU A 17 0.41 -2.98 34.59
C LEU A 17 -0.46 -3.23 35.82
N GLY A 18 -0.32 -2.43 36.89
CA GLY A 18 -1.04 -2.59 38.16
C GLY A 18 -2.30 -1.72 38.30
N GLY A 19 -2.85 -1.19 37.21
CA GLY A 19 -3.99 -0.27 37.23
C GLY A 19 -4.82 -0.34 35.96
N CYS A 20 -5.17 -1.55 35.53
CA CYS A 20 -6.09 -1.79 34.41
C CYS A 20 -7.56 -1.90 34.84
N ASP A 21 -7.89 -1.64 36.11
CA ASP A 21 -9.25 -1.33 36.57
C ASP A 21 -9.31 0.18 36.85
N GLY A 22 -9.32 0.96 35.77
CA GLY A 22 -9.28 2.42 35.87
C GLY A 22 -10.65 3.01 36.22
N PRO A 23 -10.74 4.18 36.88
CA PRO A 23 -12.00 4.89 37.11
C PRO A 23 -12.79 5.23 35.83
N ARG A 24 -12.19 5.03 34.65
CA ARG A 24 -12.85 5.07 33.34
C ARG A 24 -13.78 3.89 33.07
N GLU A 25 -13.44 2.71 33.56
CA GLU A 25 -14.22 1.47 33.34
C GLU A 25 -15.51 1.49 34.18
N ASN A 26 -15.38 1.93 35.44
CA ASN A 26 -16.50 2.21 36.33
C ASN A 26 -17.36 3.41 35.89
N ALA A 27 -16.79 4.36 35.13
CA ALA A 27 -17.54 5.46 34.53
C ALA A 27 -18.30 5.03 33.28
N GLY A 28 -17.73 4.12 32.48
CA GLY A 28 -18.41 3.49 31.34
C GLY A 28 -19.61 2.65 31.81
N GLU A 29 -19.43 1.78 32.80
CA GLU A 29 -20.49 0.91 33.31
C GLU A 29 -21.65 1.72 33.94
N LYS A 30 -21.35 2.82 34.66
CA LYS A 30 -22.37 3.73 35.20
C LYS A 30 -23.04 4.58 34.13
N ALA A 31 -22.31 4.97 33.08
CA ALA A 31 -22.88 5.69 31.95
C ALA A 31 -23.81 4.79 31.12
N ASP A 32 -23.46 3.52 30.94
CA ASP A 32 -24.26 2.53 30.23
C ASP A 32 -25.48 2.12 31.06
N ALA A 33 -25.34 1.97 32.38
CA ALA A 33 -26.47 1.73 33.28
C ALA A 33 -27.45 2.93 33.33
N ALA A 34 -26.92 4.17 33.33
CA ALA A 34 -27.75 5.38 33.27
C ALA A 34 -28.39 5.57 31.89
N ALA A 35 -27.71 5.17 30.81
CA ALA A 35 -28.27 5.18 29.47
C ALA A 35 -29.43 4.19 29.39
N ASN A 36 -29.24 2.92 29.77
CA ASN A 36 -30.26 1.86 29.74
C ASN A 36 -31.49 2.17 30.61
N ALA A 37 -31.33 2.83 31.76
CA ALA A 37 -32.45 3.30 32.57
C ALA A 37 -33.28 4.44 31.92
N SER A 38 -32.74 5.10 30.89
CA SER A 38 -33.39 6.18 30.13
C SER A 38 -33.85 5.78 28.73
N VAL A 39 -33.45 4.61 28.21
CA VAL A 39 -33.81 4.14 26.87
C VAL A 39 -35.30 3.77 26.77
N ASP A 40 -35.94 3.30 27.84
CA ASP A 40 -37.40 3.07 27.84
C ASP A 40 -38.21 4.38 27.73
N ALA A 41 -37.59 5.55 27.92
CA ALA A 41 -38.25 6.86 27.84
C ALA A 41 -37.97 7.62 26.53
N LEU A 42 -37.04 7.17 25.69
CA LEU A 42 -36.65 7.83 24.44
C LEU A 42 -36.40 6.76 23.37
N GLY A 43 -37.47 6.34 22.68
CA GLY A 43 -37.42 5.31 21.65
C GLY A 43 -36.30 5.51 20.62
N GLU A 44 -35.68 4.41 20.19
CA GLU A 44 -34.65 4.30 19.13
C GLU A 44 -33.81 5.58 18.97
N GLY A 45 -32.91 5.73 19.94
CA GLY A 45 -32.36 7.01 20.37
C GLY A 45 -31.44 7.67 19.34
N SER A 46 -31.47 9.01 19.31
CA SER A 46 -30.64 9.90 18.50
C SER A 46 -29.15 9.55 18.38
N ARG A 47 -28.59 8.80 19.35
CA ARG A 47 -27.21 8.31 19.34
C ARG A 47 -26.95 7.24 18.29
N GLU A 48 -27.89 6.33 18.03
CA GLU A 48 -27.76 5.28 17.01
C GLU A 48 -27.75 5.88 15.61
N ARG A 49 -28.58 6.90 15.36
CA ARG A 49 -28.59 7.64 14.09
C ARG A 49 -27.29 8.42 13.86
N LEU A 50 -26.68 8.98 14.90
CA LEU A 50 -25.38 9.65 14.78
C LEU A 50 -24.27 8.67 14.44
N GLY A 51 -24.28 7.47 15.03
CA GLY A 51 -23.35 6.39 14.69
C GLY A 51 -23.49 5.96 13.22
N GLU A 52 -24.71 5.74 12.74
CA GLU A 52 -24.96 5.33 11.35
C GLU A 52 -24.52 6.40 10.33
N VAL A 53 -24.68 7.68 10.64
CA VAL A 53 -24.19 8.79 9.80
C VAL A 53 -22.67 8.84 9.80
N GLN A 54 -22.02 8.63 10.95
CA GLN A 54 -20.56 8.57 11.04
C GLN A 54 -20.01 7.38 10.25
N ASP A 55 -20.62 6.19 10.37
CA ASP A 55 -20.24 5.00 9.62
C ASP A 55 -20.40 5.20 8.11
N ARG A 56 -21.47 5.87 7.67
CA ARG A 56 -21.64 6.27 6.26
C ARG A 56 -20.51 7.19 5.81
N ALA A 57 -20.19 8.22 6.58
CA ALA A 57 -19.14 9.16 6.23
C ALA A 57 -17.76 8.48 6.13
N VAL A 58 -17.44 7.56 7.05
CA VAL A 58 -16.20 6.77 7.01
C VAL A 58 -16.15 5.86 5.79
N ARG A 59 -17.26 5.17 5.45
CA ARG A 59 -17.34 4.34 4.24
C ARG A 59 -17.19 5.16 2.97
N ASP A 60 -17.81 6.33 2.90
CA ASP A 60 -17.73 7.22 1.73
C ASP A 60 -16.31 7.76 1.54
N GLN A 61 -15.65 8.13 2.65
CA GLN A 61 -14.24 8.51 2.63
C GLN A 61 -13.36 7.34 2.15
N GLY A 62 -13.59 6.13 2.66
CA GLY A 62 -12.87 4.93 2.23
C GLY A 62 -13.00 4.67 0.73
N ARG A 63 -14.22 4.72 0.20
CA ARG A 63 -14.48 4.56 -1.24
C ARG A 63 -13.80 5.63 -2.10
N ALA A 64 -13.76 6.88 -1.62
CA ALA A 64 -13.06 7.94 -2.34
C ALA A 64 -11.54 7.73 -2.38
N ILE A 65 -10.96 7.21 -1.29
CA ILE A 65 -9.52 6.86 -1.23
C ILE A 65 -9.23 5.67 -2.15
N GLU A 66 -10.05 4.63 -2.12
CA GLU A 66 -9.90 3.45 -2.98
C GLU A 66 -9.99 3.83 -4.46
N ALA A 67 -10.99 4.63 -4.86
CA ALA A 67 -11.09 5.12 -6.23
C ALA A 67 -9.89 5.98 -6.67
N GLN A 68 -9.26 6.71 -5.75
CA GLN A 68 -8.02 7.44 -6.05
C GLN A 68 -6.81 6.50 -6.20
N ALA A 69 -6.76 5.43 -5.41
CA ALA A 69 -5.72 4.42 -5.51
C ALA A 69 -5.83 3.65 -6.84
N ASP A 70 -7.03 3.19 -7.20
CA ASP A 70 -7.30 2.51 -8.46
C ASP A 70 -6.92 3.38 -9.66
N ALA A 71 -7.32 4.66 -9.64
CA ALA A 71 -6.95 5.59 -10.71
C ALA A 71 -5.43 5.84 -10.80
N ALA A 72 -4.69 5.71 -9.69
CA ALA A 72 -3.24 5.79 -9.69
C ALA A 72 -2.59 4.50 -10.20
N GLU A 73 -3.16 3.34 -9.88
CA GLU A 73 -2.74 2.03 -10.38
C GLU A 73 -2.94 1.95 -11.90
N ASP A 74 -4.12 2.33 -12.41
CA ASP A 74 -4.42 2.38 -13.85
C ASP A 74 -3.40 3.22 -14.62
N ARG A 75 -3.04 4.40 -14.08
CA ARG A 75 -2.03 5.27 -14.69
C ARG A 75 -0.65 4.64 -14.67
N ALA A 76 -0.30 3.94 -13.59
CA ALA A 76 0.99 3.25 -13.50
C ALA A 76 1.07 2.11 -14.53
N ASP A 77 -0.01 1.36 -14.72
CA ASP A 77 -0.09 0.27 -15.68
C ASP A 77 -0.07 0.76 -17.13
N GLU A 78 -0.72 1.89 -17.42
CA GLU A 78 -0.61 2.54 -18.73
C GLU A 78 0.86 2.92 -19.02
N VAL A 79 1.54 3.54 -18.05
CA VAL A 79 2.95 3.92 -18.19
C VAL A 79 3.84 2.70 -18.42
N ARG A 80 3.65 1.62 -17.65
CA ARG A 80 4.38 0.35 -17.83
C ARG A 80 4.14 -0.24 -19.21
N THR A 81 2.88 -0.33 -19.63
CA THR A 81 2.50 -0.88 -20.94
C THR A 81 3.13 -0.10 -22.08
N VAL A 82 3.11 1.23 -22.03
CA VAL A 82 3.73 2.08 -23.06
C VAL A 82 5.26 1.91 -23.04
N ALA A 83 5.87 1.78 -21.87
CA ALA A 83 7.31 1.55 -21.75
C ALA A 83 7.72 0.20 -22.36
N ASP A 84 6.98 -0.87 -22.07
CA ASP A 84 7.23 -2.21 -22.60
C ASP A 84 7.07 -2.24 -24.12
N GLN A 85 6.00 -1.64 -24.66
CA GLN A 85 5.81 -1.53 -26.11
C GLN A 85 6.97 -0.79 -26.80
N ARG A 86 7.50 0.27 -26.17
CA ARG A 86 8.66 0.99 -26.70
C ARG A 86 9.92 0.14 -26.62
N ALA A 87 10.12 -0.60 -25.53
CA ALA A 87 11.25 -1.50 -25.38
C ALA A 87 11.24 -2.59 -26.46
N ASP A 88 10.10 -3.24 -26.68
CA ASP A 88 9.91 -4.24 -27.74
C ASP A 88 10.22 -3.65 -29.13
N GLY A 89 9.72 -2.44 -29.40
CA GLY A 89 10.00 -1.74 -30.64
C GLY A 89 11.49 -1.45 -30.87
N LEU A 90 12.22 -1.09 -29.80
CA LEU A 90 13.68 -0.89 -29.86
C LEU A 90 14.43 -2.21 -30.05
N GLU A 91 13.98 -3.28 -29.40
CA GLU A 91 14.58 -4.61 -29.55
C GLU A 91 14.44 -5.13 -30.98
N GLN A 92 13.26 -4.97 -31.58
CA GLN A 92 13.01 -5.32 -32.99
C GLN A 92 13.92 -4.53 -33.95
N GLN A 93 14.07 -3.23 -33.73
CA GLN A 93 14.98 -2.40 -34.53
C GLN A 93 16.44 -2.86 -34.38
N ALA A 94 16.88 -3.13 -33.15
CA ALA A 94 18.22 -3.63 -32.90
C ALA A 94 18.46 -5.01 -33.55
N ALA A 95 17.47 -5.89 -33.52
CA ALA A 95 17.53 -7.20 -34.18
C ALA A 95 17.64 -7.06 -35.70
N ALA A 96 16.88 -6.15 -36.32
CA ALA A 96 16.96 -5.85 -37.75
C ALA A 96 18.35 -5.33 -38.14
N LEU A 97 18.91 -4.39 -37.38
CA LEU A 97 20.26 -3.86 -37.61
C LEU A 97 21.34 -4.94 -37.50
N ARG A 98 21.26 -5.81 -36.48
CA ARG A 98 22.19 -6.95 -36.33
C ARG A 98 22.10 -7.92 -37.50
N LYS A 99 20.90 -8.18 -38.00
CA LYS A 99 20.67 -9.06 -39.16
C LYS A 99 21.29 -8.46 -40.43
N ASP A 100 21.04 -7.19 -40.69
CA ASP A 100 21.59 -6.47 -41.84
C ASP A 100 23.13 -6.42 -41.80
N ALA A 101 23.71 -6.05 -40.65
CA ALA A 101 25.15 -6.06 -40.44
C ALA A 101 25.77 -7.45 -40.67
N LYS A 102 25.10 -8.51 -40.20
CA LYS A 102 25.55 -9.90 -40.43
C LYS A 102 25.50 -10.28 -41.91
N GLN A 103 24.48 -9.84 -42.64
CA GLN A 103 24.36 -10.11 -44.08
C GLN A 103 25.44 -9.37 -44.87
N THR A 104 25.65 -8.09 -44.55
CA THR A 104 26.71 -7.28 -45.13
C THR A 104 28.09 -7.87 -44.86
N GLY A 105 28.37 -8.27 -43.61
CA GLY A 105 29.62 -8.94 -43.25
C GLY A 105 29.86 -10.21 -44.06
N LYS A 106 28.84 -11.07 -44.20
CA LYS A 106 28.95 -12.28 -45.05
C LYS A 106 29.24 -11.95 -46.51
N ALA A 107 28.63 -10.92 -47.07
CA ALA A 107 28.87 -10.52 -48.45
C ALA A 107 30.31 -10.00 -48.65
N LEU A 108 30.85 -9.29 -47.65
CA LEU A 108 32.24 -8.83 -47.66
C LEU A 108 33.22 -10.00 -47.50
N ASP A 109 32.93 -10.96 -46.62
CA ASP A 109 33.74 -12.17 -46.47
C ASP A 109 33.80 -12.96 -47.77
N GLN A 110 32.65 -13.15 -48.45
CA GLN A 110 32.58 -13.81 -49.76
C GLN A 110 33.41 -13.08 -50.82
N GLN A 111 33.37 -11.74 -50.84
CA GLN A 111 34.21 -10.95 -51.73
C GLN A 111 35.70 -11.14 -51.41
N ALA A 112 36.06 -11.16 -50.13
CA ALA A 112 37.44 -11.37 -49.70
C ALA A 112 37.96 -12.76 -50.09
N ASP A 113 37.14 -13.80 -49.97
CA ASP A 113 37.51 -15.15 -50.36
C ASP A 113 37.64 -15.31 -51.88
N ALA A 114 36.75 -14.67 -52.66
CA ALA A 114 36.87 -14.60 -54.11
C ALA A 114 38.18 -13.91 -54.55
N ILE A 115 38.59 -12.83 -53.87
CA ILE A 115 39.88 -12.16 -54.13
C ILE A 115 41.07 -13.07 -53.77
N ARG A 116 40.97 -13.85 -52.69
CA ARG A 116 42.00 -14.80 -52.28
C ARG A 116 42.09 -16.03 -53.18
N GLY A 117 41.13 -16.22 -54.09
CA GLY A 117 41.05 -17.40 -54.96
C GLY A 117 40.74 -18.68 -54.19
N LYS A 118 39.99 -18.58 -53.08
CA LYS A 118 39.48 -19.73 -52.32
C LYS A 118 38.09 -20.14 -52.79
#